data_AF-A0A9X2FUK3-F1
#
_entry.id   AF-A0A9X2FUK3-F1
#
_cell.length_a   1.000
_cell.length_b   1.000
_cell.length_c   1.000
_cell.angle_alpha   90.00
_cell.angle_beta   90.00
_cell.angle_gamma   90.00
#
_symmetry.space_group_name_H-M   'P 1'
#
loop_
_entity.id
_entity.type
_entity.pdbx_description
1 polymer ?
#
loop_
_entity_poly.entity_id
_entity_poly.type
_entity_poly.pdbx_seq_one_letter_code
_entity_poly.pdbx_strand_id
1 'polypeptide(L)' 'MSRIVTEARGWIGTPYLHGASRRGAGCDCLGLVRGVWRALAGAEP' A
#
# COMPACT_ATOMS: atom_id res chain seq x y z
N MET A 1 -17.99 4.28 -1.13
CA MET A 1 -16.72 3.95 -0.47
C MET A 1 -15.63 4.86 -1.01
N SER A 2 -14.76 5.43 -0.17
CA SER A 2 -13.67 6.31 -0.65
C SER A 2 -12.67 5.54 -1.52
N ARG A 3 -12.13 6.18 -2.58
CA ARG A 3 -11.09 5.62 -3.45
C ARG A 3 -9.88 5.11 -2.65
N ILE A 4 -9.53 5.82 -1.57
CA ILE A 4 -8.43 5.45 -0.66
C ILE A 4 -8.72 4.11 0.02
N VAL A 5 -9.94 3.92 0.55
CA VAL A 5 -10.32 2.70 1.25
C VAL A 5 -10.39 1.51 0.29
N THR A 6 -10.87 1.72 -0.95
CA THR A 6 -10.90 0.67 -1.97
C THR A 6 -9.49 0.20 -2.31
N GLU A 7 -8.56 1.13 -2.55
CA GLU A 7 -7.16 0.76 -2.84
C GLU A 7 -6.52 0.04 -1.65
N ALA A 8 -6.66 0.57 -0.43
CA ALA A 8 -6.11 -0.04 0.78
C ALA A 8 -6.64 -1.46 1.02
N ARG A 9 -7.91 -1.74 0.72
CA ARG A 9 -8.48 -3.10 0.83
C ARG A 9 -7.82 -4.09 -0.12
N GLY A 10 -7.30 -3.64 -1.27
CA GLY A 10 -6.52 -4.48 -2.18
C GLY A 10 -5.21 -5.00 -1.58
N TRP A 11 -4.75 -4.45 -0.45
CA TRP A 11 -3.53 -4.89 0.23
C TRP A 11 -3.76 -6.01 1.25
N ILE A 12 -5.02 -6.36 1.55
CA ILE A 12 -5.35 -7.48 2.44
C ILE A 12 -4.69 -8.76 1.90
N GLY A 13 -3.97 -9.47 2.77
CA GLY A 13 -3.21 -10.67 2.42
C GLY A 13 -1.76 -10.40 1.99
N THR A 14 -1.32 -9.14 1.90
CA THR A 14 0.10 -8.83 1.73
C THR A 14 0.86 -9.19 3.00
N PRO A 15 1.93 -10.02 2.93
CA PRO A 15 2.71 -10.38 4.12
C PRO A 15 3.32 -9.16 4.79
N TYR A 16 3.43 -9.17 6.12
CA TYR A 16 4.18 -8.14 6.82
C TYR A 16 5.68 -8.34 6.60
N LEU A 17 6.36 -7.35 6.01
CA LEU A 17 7.81 -7.35 5.81
C LEU A 17 8.34 -5.95 6.06
N HIS A 18 9.15 -5.81 7.11
CA HIS A 18 9.72 -4.51 7.50
C HIS A 18 10.59 -3.93 6.37
N GLY A 19 10.38 -2.66 6.03
CA GLY A 19 11.08 -1.95 4.97
C GLY A 19 10.57 -2.24 3.54
N ALA A 20 9.53 -3.06 3.39
CA ALA A 20 8.95 -3.39 2.08
C ALA A 20 7.71 -2.55 1.77
N SER A 21 7.38 -2.38 0.48
CA SER A 21 6.21 -1.62 0.02
C SER A 21 5.57 -2.19 -1.25
N ARG A 22 5.52 -3.53 -1.37
CA ARG A 22 5.04 -4.23 -2.57
C ARG A 22 3.82 -5.11 -2.25
N ARG A 23 2.66 -4.73 -2.80
CA ARG A 23 1.40 -5.48 -2.69
C ARG A 23 1.59 -6.94 -3.09
N GLY A 24 1.09 -7.85 -2.27
CA GLY A 24 1.18 -9.31 -2.47
C GLY A 24 2.56 -9.95 -2.21
N ALA A 25 3.64 -9.17 -2.09
CA ALA A 25 4.99 -9.70 -1.87
C ALA A 25 5.54 -9.36 -0.47
N GLY A 26 5.16 -8.20 0.08
CA GLY A 26 5.57 -7.78 1.42
C GLY A 26 5.41 -6.27 1.63
N CYS A 27 4.88 -5.88 2.79
CA CYS A 27 4.88 -4.48 3.21
C CYS A 27 4.87 -4.31 4.73
N ASP A 28 5.35 -3.17 5.21
CA ASP A 28 5.04 -2.70 6.57
C ASP A 28 3.93 -1.64 6.56
N CYS A 29 3.70 -1.01 7.71
CA CYS A 29 2.68 0.03 7.88
C CYS A 29 2.90 1.21 6.92
N LEU A 30 4.14 1.70 6.83
CA LEU A 30 4.47 2.82 5.95
C LEU A 30 4.41 2.36 4.49
N GLY A 31 4.92 1.18 4.18
CA GLY A 31 4.92 0.60 2.84
C GLY A 31 3.53 0.47 2.23
N LEU A 32 2.51 0.14 3.04
CA LEU A 32 1.11 0.17 2.62
C LEU A 32 0.67 1.59 2.24
N VAL A 33 0.92 2.59 3.11
CA VAL A 33 0.54 3.99 2.86
C VAL A 33 1.23 4.53 1.61
N ARG A 34 2.54 4.30 1.46
CA ARG A 34 3.32 4.67 0.27
C ARG A 34 2.76 4.01 -0.98
N GLY A 35 2.36 2.74 -0.89
CA GLY A 35 1.74 2.01 -1.99
C GLY A 35 0.40 2.59 -2.42
N VAL A 36 -0.47 2.92 -1.48
CA VAL A 36 -1.77 3.59 -1.74
C VAL A 36 -1.55 4.98 -2.34
N TRP A 37 -0.58 5.75 -1.82
CA TRP A 37 -0.20 7.05 -2.37
C TRP A 37 0.25 6.92 -3.82
N ARG A 38 1.18 6.00 -4.11
CA ARG A 38 1.67 5.76 -5.48
C ARG A 38 0.56 5.45 -6.48
N ALA A 39 -0.44 4.68 -6.04
CA ALA A 39 -1.57 4.32 -6.90
C ALA A 39 -2.54 5.48 -7.17
N LEU A 40 -2.71 6.42 -6.23
CA LEU A 40 -3.76 7.44 -6.30
C LEU A 40 -3.24 8.86 -6.58
N ALA A 41 -2.01 9.16 -6.19
CA ALA A 41 -1.39 10.49 -6.23
C ALA A 41 -0.10 10.55 -7.07
N GLY A 42 0.43 9.41 -7.54
CA GLY A 42 1.66 9.36 -8.34
C GLY A 42 2.92 9.21 -7.50
N ALA A 43 4.08 9.67 -7.98
CA ALA A 43 5.33 9.53 -7.25
C ALA A 43 5.22 10.15 -5.85
N GLU A 44 5.77 9.46 -4.85
CA GLU A 44 5.93 10.02 -3.53
C GLU A 44 7.02 11.10 -3.57
N PRO A 45 6.89 12.22 -2.83
CA PRO A 45 7.97 13.19 -2.67
C PRO A 45 9.25 12.59 -2.08
#